data_AF-A0ABD5BIK3-F1
#
_entry.id   AF-A0ABD5BIK3-F1
#
_cell.length_a   1.000
_cell.length_b   1.000
_cell.length_c   1.000
_cell.angle_alpha   90.00
_cell.angle_beta   90.00
_cell.angle_gamma   90.00
#
_symmetry.space_group_name_H-M   'P 1'
#
loop_
_entity.id
_entity.type
_entity.pdbx_description
1 polymer ?
#
loop_
_entity_poly.entity_id
_entity_poly.type
_entity_poly.pdbx_seq_one_letter_code
_entity_poly.pdbx_strand_id
1 'polypeptide(L)' 'LGRVSYSVSASRVRNSQREEETRYYLSLRETNPRLKQDNVVYFKNASSCGTETAISVPCMFSNMPRKEYDAT' A
#
# COMPACT_ATOMS: atom_id res chain seq x y z
N LEU A 1 -19.90 -31.43 -14.87
CA LEU A 1 -18.62 -30.73 -15.13
C LEU A 1 -18.79 -29.27 -14.70
N GLY A 2 -18.53 -28.96 -13.43
CA GLY A 2 -18.69 -27.61 -12.87
C GLY A 2 -17.40 -26.80 -13.06
N ARG A 3 -17.52 -25.54 -13.50
CA ARG A 3 -16.39 -24.60 -13.51
C ARG A 3 -16.21 -24.03 -12.11
N VAL A 4 -15.02 -24.14 -11.57
CA VAL A 4 -14.61 -23.41 -10.36
C VAL A 4 -14.14 -22.03 -10.80
N SER A 5 -14.74 -20.98 -10.23
CA SER A 5 -14.33 -19.59 -10.46
C SER A 5 -13.41 -19.16 -9.33
N TYR A 6 -12.22 -18.67 -9.68
CA TYR A 6 -11.24 -18.12 -8.73
C TYR A 6 -11.22 -16.59 -8.84
N SER A 7 -11.15 -15.89 -7.71
CA SER A 7 -10.92 -14.45 -7.66
C SER A 7 -9.43 -14.17 -7.47
N VAL A 8 -8.83 -13.36 -8.34
CA VAL A 8 -7.45 -12.88 -8.20
C VAL A 8 -7.49 -11.44 -7.66
N SER A 9 -6.77 -11.18 -6.57
CA SER A 9 -6.61 -9.84 -6.01
C SER A 9 -5.19 -9.34 -6.25
N ALA A 10 -5.05 -8.11 -6.75
CA ALA A 10 -3.77 -7.47 -6.99
C ALA A 10 -3.59 -6.27 -6.07
N SER A 11 -2.43 -6.19 -5.40
CA SER A 11 -2.05 -5.08 -4.53
C SER A 11 -0.86 -4.33 -5.12
N ARG A 12 -0.91 -2.99 -5.11
CA ARG A 12 0.17 -2.14 -5.64
C ARG A 12 1.02 -1.60 -4.48
N VAL A 13 2.31 -1.93 -4.47
CA VAL A 13 3.29 -1.37 -3.52
C VAL A 13 3.90 -0.10 -4.13
N ARG A 14 3.97 0.99 -3.35
CA ARG A 14 4.57 2.29 -3.75
C ARG A 14 5.62 2.70 -2.72
N ASN A 15 6.58 3.53 -3.12
CA ASN A 15 7.50 4.18 -2.19
C ASN A 15 6.79 5.22 -1.31
N SER A 16 7.41 5.56 -0.16
CA SER A 16 6.87 6.42 0.89
C SER A 16 6.25 7.72 0.34
N GLN A 17 5.04 8.03 0.79
CA GLN A 17 4.35 9.30 0.59
C GLN A 17 4.03 9.84 1.99
N ARG A 18 4.52 11.04 2.36
CA ARG A 18 4.17 11.64 3.67
C ARG A 18 2.66 11.88 3.74
N GLU A 19 1.99 11.37 4.77
CA GLU A 19 0.52 11.27 4.79
C GLU A 19 -0.22 12.49 5.37
N GLU A 20 0.35 13.21 6.35
CA GLU A 20 -0.42 14.25 7.07
C GLU A 20 -0.72 15.51 6.24
N GLU A 21 0.23 15.98 5.43
CA GLU A 21 0.04 17.20 4.62
C GLU A 21 -0.65 16.91 3.27
N THR A 22 -0.50 15.68 2.78
CA THR A 22 -0.92 15.32 1.43
C THR A 22 -2.44 15.23 1.30
N ARG A 23 -3.19 14.82 2.34
CA ARG A 23 -4.66 14.60 2.25
C ARG A 23 -5.44 15.88 1.95
N TYR A 24 -5.08 17.00 2.57
CA TYR A 24 -5.72 18.30 2.33
C TYR A 24 -5.48 18.75 0.88
N TYR A 25 -4.24 18.65 0.41
CA TYR A 25 -3.88 18.97 -0.98
C TYR A 25 -4.47 17.96 -2.00
N LEU A 26 -4.60 16.67 -1.66
CA LEU A 26 -5.23 15.65 -2.52
C LEU A 26 -6.73 15.86 -2.68
N SER A 27 -7.40 16.49 -1.71
CA SER A 27 -8.82 16.85 -1.82
C SER A 27 -9.00 18.11 -2.67
N LEU A 28 -8.06 19.06 -2.60
CA LEU A 28 -8.08 20.30 -3.38
C LEU A 28 -7.59 20.10 -4.82
N ARG A 29 -6.72 19.11 -5.04
CA ARG A 29 -6.25 18.69 -6.36
C ARG A 29 -6.55 17.22 -6.58
N GLU A 30 -7.37 16.93 -7.58
CA GLU A 30 -7.62 15.55 -8.01
C GLU A 30 -6.38 14.95 -8.68
N THR A 31 -5.45 14.43 -7.88
CA THR A 31 -4.16 13.87 -8.32
C THR A 31 -4.24 12.42 -8.81
N ASN A 32 -5.36 11.73 -8.50
CA ASN A 32 -5.57 10.33 -8.83
C ASN A 32 -6.89 10.10 -9.60
N PRO A 33 -7.17 10.84 -10.70
CA PRO A 33 -8.47 10.80 -11.38
C PRO A 33 -8.79 9.44 -11.98
N ARG A 34 -7.77 8.66 -12.37
CA ARG A 34 -7.94 7.31 -12.93
C ARG A 34 -8.35 6.30 -11.85
N LEU A 35 -7.66 6.32 -10.71
CA LEU A 35 -7.96 5.44 -9.59
C LEU A 35 -9.36 5.67 -9.00
N LYS A 36 -9.93 6.87 -9.11
CA LYS A 36 -11.30 7.16 -8.68
C LYS A 36 -12.37 6.46 -9.53
N GLN A 37 -12.04 6.12 -10.78
CA GLN A 37 -12.94 5.42 -11.70
C GLN A 37 -12.88 3.89 -11.51
N ASP A 38 -11.84 3.41 -10.83
CA ASP A 38 -11.62 1.99 -10.56
C ASP A 38 -12.28 1.58 -9.24
N ASN A 39 -12.66 0.30 -9.11
CA ASN A 39 -13.17 -0.27 -7.86
C ASN A 39 -12.03 -0.55 -6.86
N VAL A 40 -11.39 0.51 -6.35
CA VAL A 40 -10.22 0.43 -5.46
C VAL A 40 -10.57 0.74 -4.01
N VAL A 41 -10.00 -0.03 -3.10
CA VAL A 41 -10.10 0.19 -1.65
C VAL A 41 -8.92 1.03 -1.19
N TYR A 42 -9.19 2.14 -0.49
CA TYR A 42 -8.16 3.01 0.08
C TYR A 42 -8.01 2.81 1.59
N PHE A 43 -6.80 2.45 2.02
CA PHE A 43 -6.45 2.26 3.43
C PHE A 43 -5.88 3.56 4.01
N LYS A 44 -6.66 4.24 4.87
CA LYS A 44 -6.35 5.59 5.39
C LYS A 44 -5.26 5.64 6.47
N ASN A 45 -5.01 4.53 7.14
CA ASN A 45 -4.12 4.42 8.30
C ASN A 45 -3.06 3.35 8.05
N ALA A 46 -2.45 3.40 6.86
CA ALA A 46 -1.33 2.54 6.53
C ALA A 46 -0.05 3.13 7.15
N SER A 47 0.92 2.28 7.50
CA SER A 47 2.22 2.75 7.97
C SER A 47 3.32 1.89 7.34
N SER A 48 4.48 2.48 7.09
CA SER A 48 5.62 1.77 6.53
C SER A 48 6.36 0.96 7.59
N CYS A 49 7.05 -0.10 7.15
CA CYS A 49 7.96 -0.86 8.01
C CYS A 49 9.18 -0.01 8.44
N GLY A 50 9.75 0.75 7.49
CA GLY A 50 10.86 1.67 7.68
C GLY A 50 10.77 2.87 6.75
N THR A 51 11.88 3.60 6.59
CA THR A 51 11.96 4.80 5.72
C THR A 51 12.72 4.55 4.43
N GLU A 52 13.48 3.46 4.36
CA GLU A 52 14.28 3.05 3.22
C GLU A 52 13.64 1.86 2.50
N THR A 53 13.80 1.81 1.18
CA THR A 53 13.33 0.68 0.35
C THR A 53 14.00 -0.63 0.77
N ALA A 54 15.30 -0.60 1.08
CA ALA A 54 16.08 -1.78 1.48
C ALA A 54 15.55 -2.47 2.75
N ILE A 55 14.88 -1.71 3.64
CA ILE A 55 14.27 -2.23 4.86
C ILE A 55 12.78 -2.51 4.64
N SER A 56 12.07 -1.56 4.01
CA SER A 56 10.61 -1.58 3.94
C SER A 56 10.07 -2.69 3.05
N VAL A 57 10.68 -2.91 1.88
CA VAL A 57 10.19 -3.91 0.92
C VAL A 57 10.34 -5.32 1.51
N PRO A 58 11.53 -5.76 1.96
CA PRO A 58 11.64 -7.10 2.52
C PRO A 58 10.79 -7.30 3.80
N CYS A 59 10.67 -6.29 4.67
CA CYS A 59 9.81 -6.36 5.85
C CYS A 59 8.33 -6.64 5.53
N MET A 60 7.76 -5.96 4.52
CA MET A 60 6.35 -6.12 4.12
C MET A 60 6.01 -7.53 3.61
N PHE A 61 7.00 -8.28 3.13
CA PHE A 61 6.85 -9.64 2.63
C PHE A 61 7.43 -10.69 3.58
N SER A 62 7.96 -10.28 4.73
CA SER A 62 8.43 -11.21 5.76
C SER A 62 7.26 -11.78 6.55
N ASN A 63 7.50 -12.90 7.23
CA ASN A 63 6.59 -13.46 8.22
C ASN A 63 6.77 -12.86 9.63
N MET A 64 7.64 -11.86 9.79
CA MET A 64 7.92 -11.21 11.08
C MET A 64 7.06 -9.96 11.26
N PRO A 65 6.62 -9.66 12.49
CA PRO A 65 5.98 -8.37 12.76
C PRO A 65 7.03 -7.25 12.65
N ARG A 66 6.59 -6.04 12.25
CA ARG A 66 7.46 -4.86 12.06
C ARG A 66 8.42 -4.59 13.23
N LYS A 67 7.99 -4.85 14.47
CA LYS A 67 8.79 -4.60 15.69
C LYS A 67 9.95 -5.58 15.87
N GLU A 68 9.88 -6.74 15.22
CA GLU A 68 10.84 -7.83 15.34
C GLU A 68 11.64 -8.03 14.04
N TYR A 69 11.33 -7.25 13.00
CA TYR A 69 12.05 -7.31 11.73
C TYR A 69 13.46 -6.74 11.92
N ASP A 70 14.46 -7.62 11.77
CA ASP A 70 15.87 -7.26 11.70
C ASP A 70 16.35 -7.32 10.25
N ALA A 71 17.03 -6.26 9.81
CA ALA A 71 17.54 -6.12 8.44
C ALA A 71 19.05 -6.33 8.35
N THR A 72 19.68 -6.71 9.46
CA THR A 72 21.12 -6.87 9.62
C THR A 72 21.61 -8.19 9.02
#